data_AF-A0A930HVG1-F1
#
_entry.id   AF-A0A930HVG1-F1
#
_cell.length_a   1.000
_cell.length_b   1.000
_cell.length_c   1.000
_cell.angle_alpha   90.00
_cell.angle_beta   90.00
_cell.angle_gamma   90.00
#
_symmetry.space_group_name_H-M   'P 1'
#
loop_
_entity.id
_entity.type
_entity.pdbx_description
1 polymer ?
#
loop_
_entity_poly.entity_id
_entity_poly.type
_entity_poly.pdbx_seq_one_letter_code
_entity_poly.pdbx_strand_id
1 'polypeptide(L)'
;RYEHERGNTLLYSREETKEQYPSFRFLTKSKVVPLIEYQFSATNSPGFSIATLIYTDKDLVKGNKDFDEAVAAYGFVKQSSSPDLVYTLYENTKLPLQLLVTIFTGGAKVQFVYNPTQTKPFPTFSEMPLKRQIEFLGSRELDIKGKKQEDVRAFEQTEGSERIENTPDFYDLFKPKRSFQDEVIRGYFYIITPTQMDDPYLGVVNSVLGYYPQLERALWYDEIDGHYHLTDEVMKLFTSAGYEYMGQTQNASYAFANRAKNLAYTIRIFFYQEQRVLDVQAYYTEIDDGSNSVQEFMNHRTSQKKRAAFLRRLDALSQRTIR
;
A
#
# COMPACT_ATOMS: atom_id res chain seq x y z
N ARG A 1 -32.32 6.08 -5.52
CA ARG A 1 -33.08 7.13 -6.23
C ARG A 1 -32.72 7.20 -7.71
N TYR A 2 -31.46 7.49 -8.06
CA TYR A 2 -30.96 7.57 -9.44
C TYR A 2 -31.44 6.43 -10.38
N GLU A 3 -31.19 5.17 -10.02
CA GLU A 3 -31.60 4.02 -10.85
C GLU A 3 -33.13 3.86 -10.99
N HIS A 4 -33.87 4.20 -9.93
CA HIS A 4 -35.33 4.14 -9.96
C HIS A 4 -35.93 5.18 -10.93
N GLU A 5 -35.35 6.39 -10.97
CA GLU A 5 -35.75 7.44 -11.92
C GLU A 5 -35.49 7.03 -13.39
N ARG A 6 -34.49 6.17 -13.63
CA ARG A 6 -34.23 5.53 -14.93
C ARG A 6 -35.19 4.37 -15.23
N GLY A 7 -36.10 4.07 -14.32
CA GLY A 7 -37.07 2.98 -14.42
C GLY A 7 -36.50 1.60 -14.12
N ASN A 8 -35.33 1.52 -13.47
CA ASN A 8 -34.73 0.25 -13.07
C ASN A 8 -35.29 -0.19 -11.71
N THR A 9 -35.39 -1.51 -11.52
CA THR A 9 -35.98 -2.11 -10.32
C THR A 9 -34.88 -2.68 -9.44
N LEU A 10 -34.85 -2.29 -8.16
CA LEU A 10 -33.95 -2.89 -7.19
C LEU A 10 -34.27 -4.38 -7.05
N LEU A 11 -33.30 -5.23 -7.40
CA LEU A 11 -33.41 -6.68 -7.29
C LEU A 11 -32.84 -7.18 -5.96
N TYR A 12 -31.74 -6.56 -5.54
CA TYR A 12 -30.97 -7.02 -4.40
C TYR A 12 -30.29 -5.85 -3.72
N SER A 13 -30.38 -5.79 -2.40
CA SER A 13 -29.60 -4.91 -1.55
C SER A 13 -28.88 -5.74 -0.51
N ARG A 14 -27.60 -5.47 -0.31
CA ARG A 14 -26.78 -6.06 0.73
C ARG A 14 -26.21 -4.97 1.61
N GLU A 15 -26.41 -5.14 2.91
CA GLU A 15 -25.78 -4.30 3.93
C GLU A 15 -24.33 -4.69 4.14
N GLU A 16 -23.57 -3.75 4.69
CA GLU A 16 -22.17 -3.95 5.03
C GLU A 16 -21.99 -4.99 6.14
N THR A 17 -21.00 -5.86 5.97
CA THR A 17 -20.56 -6.81 7.00
C THR A 17 -19.04 -6.81 7.09
N LYS A 18 -18.47 -7.48 8.11
CA LYS A 18 -17.01 -7.61 8.25
C LYS A 18 -16.29 -8.23 7.04
N GLU A 19 -17.02 -9.03 6.24
CA GLU A 19 -16.44 -9.82 5.15
C GLU A 19 -16.88 -9.33 3.76
N GLN A 20 -17.91 -8.47 3.70
CA GLN A 20 -18.54 -8.10 2.45
C GLN A 20 -18.95 -6.64 2.44
N TYR A 21 -18.61 -5.99 1.33
CA TYR A 21 -18.98 -4.62 1.05
C TYR A 21 -20.47 -4.47 0.73
N PRO A 22 -21.09 -3.33 1.09
CA PRO A 22 -22.47 -3.03 0.72
C PRO A 22 -22.62 -2.95 -0.80
N SER A 23 -23.71 -3.53 -1.31
CA SER A 23 -23.96 -3.59 -2.75
C SER A 23 -25.45 -3.55 -3.10
N PHE A 24 -25.76 -2.97 -4.27
CA PHE A 24 -27.12 -2.82 -4.77
C PHE A 24 -27.17 -3.26 -6.23
N ARG A 25 -28.06 -4.20 -6.55
CA ARG A 25 -28.28 -4.70 -7.92
C ARG A 25 -29.63 -4.28 -8.43
N PHE A 26 -29.65 -3.81 -9.66
CA PHE A 26 -30.84 -3.32 -10.33
C PHE A 26 -31.07 -4.08 -11.63
N LEU A 27 -32.30 -4.54 -11.83
CA LEU A 27 -32.77 -4.99 -13.13
C LEU A 27 -33.06 -3.77 -14.00
N THR A 28 -32.50 -3.75 -15.20
CA THR A 28 -32.78 -2.70 -16.18
C THR A 28 -33.88 -3.11 -17.15
N LYS A 29 -34.43 -2.13 -17.87
CA LYS A 29 -35.36 -2.38 -18.99
C LYS A 29 -34.67 -2.87 -20.27
N SER A 30 -33.34 -2.82 -20.32
CA SER A 30 -32.56 -3.18 -21.50
C SER A 30 -32.35 -4.70 -21.56
N LYS A 31 -32.66 -5.31 -22.71
CA LYS A 31 -32.38 -6.74 -22.96
C LYS A 31 -30.89 -7.06 -23.12
N VAL A 32 -30.10 -6.06 -23.50
CA VAL A 32 -28.67 -6.19 -23.74
C VAL A 32 -27.88 -6.09 -22.44
N VAL A 33 -28.17 -5.05 -21.64
CA VAL A 33 -27.61 -4.83 -20.30
C VAL A 33 -28.67 -5.05 -19.22
N PRO A 34 -29.11 -6.28 -18.91
CA PRO A 34 -30.23 -6.52 -17.99
C PRO A 34 -29.91 -6.20 -16.53
N LEU A 35 -28.63 -6.09 -16.15
CA LEU A 35 -28.21 -5.94 -14.76
C LEU A 35 -27.17 -4.83 -14.62
N ILE A 36 -27.38 -3.99 -13.59
CA ILE A 36 -26.39 -3.05 -13.07
C ILE A 36 -26.18 -3.33 -11.58
N GLU A 37 -24.94 -3.35 -11.12
CA GLU A 37 -24.58 -3.51 -9.72
C GLU A 37 -23.66 -2.38 -9.27
N TYR A 38 -23.95 -1.77 -8.13
CA TYR A 38 -23.08 -0.81 -7.45
C TYR A 38 -22.58 -1.41 -6.15
N GLN A 39 -21.28 -1.36 -5.94
CA GLN A 39 -20.62 -1.71 -4.69
C GLN A 39 -20.01 -0.44 -4.08
N PHE A 40 -20.13 -0.29 -2.77
CA PHE A 40 -19.62 0.85 -2.01
C PHE A 40 -18.58 0.35 -1.00
N SER A 41 -17.63 1.20 -0.61
CA SER A 41 -16.64 0.87 0.43
C SER A 41 -17.25 0.77 1.83
N ALA A 42 -18.27 1.58 2.09
CA ALA A 42 -19.04 1.59 3.33
C ALA A 42 -20.47 2.06 3.03
N THR A 43 -21.40 1.81 3.95
CA THR A 43 -22.84 2.12 3.76
C THR A 43 -23.09 3.62 3.54
N ASN A 44 -22.24 4.47 4.12
CA ASN A 44 -22.30 5.93 4.05
C ASN A 44 -21.28 6.54 3.07
N SER A 45 -20.61 5.73 2.25
CA SER A 45 -19.66 6.26 1.26
C SER A 45 -20.37 7.21 0.28
N PRO A 46 -19.77 8.37 -0.04
CA PRO A 46 -20.36 9.34 -0.96
C PRO A 46 -20.40 8.84 -2.42
N GLY A 47 -19.72 7.74 -2.75
CA GLY A 47 -19.63 7.21 -4.11
C GLY A 47 -19.43 5.70 -4.17
N PHE A 48 -19.67 5.09 -5.34
CA PHE A 48 -19.38 3.67 -5.53
C PHE A 48 -17.87 3.43 -5.64
N SER A 49 -17.41 2.30 -5.12
CA SER A 49 -16.06 1.79 -5.39
C SER A 49 -16.03 0.99 -6.71
N ILE A 50 -17.11 0.28 -7.03
CA ILE A 50 -17.27 -0.44 -8.29
C ILE A 50 -18.70 -0.30 -8.82
N ALA A 51 -18.86 0.01 -10.10
CA ALA A 51 -20.12 -0.14 -10.83
C ALA A 51 -19.95 -1.19 -11.93
N THR A 52 -20.80 -2.21 -11.94
CA THR A 52 -20.72 -3.35 -12.87
C THR A 52 -21.96 -3.39 -13.76
N LEU A 53 -21.75 -3.48 -15.06
CA LEU A 53 -22.77 -3.73 -16.08
C LEU A 53 -22.56 -5.14 -16.64
N ILE A 54 -23.63 -5.92 -16.76
CA ILE A 54 -23.60 -7.24 -17.40
C ILE A 54 -24.27 -7.15 -18.75
N TYR A 55 -23.52 -7.44 -19.81
CA TYR A 55 -23.99 -7.58 -21.18
C TYR A 55 -24.30 -9.04 -21.46
N THR A 56 -25.46 -9.31 -22.06
CA THR A 56 -25.91 -10.67 -22.47
C THR A 56 -25.27 -11.14 -23.77
N ASP A 57 -24.66 -10.23 -24.53
CA ASP A 57 -23.93 -10.55 -25.75
C ASP A 57 -22.54 -9.93 -25.67
N LYS A 58 -21.52 -10.78 -25.81
CA LYS A 58 -20.12 -10.38 -25.76
C LYS A 58 -19.68 -9.63 -27.02
N ASP A 59 -20.33 -9.86 -28.16
CA ASP A 59 -19.91 -9.30 -29.45
C ASP A 59 -20.30 -7.81 -29.57
N LEU A 60 -21.14 -7.32 -28.65
CA LEU A 60 -21.42 -5.90 -28.44
C LEU A 60 -20.27 -5.17 -27.73
N VAL A 61 -19.24 -5.89 -27.27
CA VAL A 61 -18.10 -5.34 -26.53
C VAL A 61 -16.78 -5.81 -27.12
N LYS A 62 -16.60 -7.13 -27.32
CA LYS A 62 -15.33 -7.74 -27.72
C LYS A 62 -14.93 -7.31 -29.14
N GLY A 63 -13.92 -6.46 -29.24
CA GLY A 63 -13.42 -5.96 -30.54
C GLY A 63 -14.45 -5.12 -31.30
N ASN A 64 -15.47 -4.60 -30.61
CA ASN A 64 -16.54 -3.81 -31.20
C ASN A 64 -16.12 -2.34 -31.24
N LYS A 65 -16.05 -1.78 -32.45
CA LYS A 65 -15.61 -0.40 -32.67
C LYS A 65 -16.58 0.63 -32.07
N ASP A 66 -17.89 0.40 -32.18
CA ASP A 66 -18.90 1.32 -31.64
C ASP A 66 -18.83 1.38 -30.11
N PHE A 67 -18.52 0.25 -29.46
CA PHE A 67 -18.26 0.22 -28.02
C PHE A 67 -17.01 1.03 -27.66
N ASP A 68 -15.90 0.81 -28.37
CA ASP A 68 -14.64 1.54 -28.13
C ASP A 68 -14.84 3.06 -28.34
N GLU A 69 -15.58 3.47 -29.37
CA GLU A 69 -15.92 4.88 -29.63
C GLU A 69 -16.82 5.47 -28.55
N ALA A 70 -17.83 4.72 -28.09
CA ALA A 70 -18.70 5.17 -27.00
C ALA A 70 -17.91 5.36 -25.69
N VAL A 71 -17.06 4.40 -25.34
CA VAL A 71 -16.19 4.48 -24.15
C VAL A 71 -15.21 5.65 -24.27
N ALA A 72 -14.61 5.87 -25.44
CA ALA A 72 -13.73 7.00 -25.70
C ALA A 72 -14.44 8.35 -25.59
N ALA A 73 -15.72 8.44 -26.01
CA ALA A 73 -16.52 9.66 -25.85
C ALA A 73 -16.71 10.06 -24.38
N TYR A 74 -16.63 9.11 -23.45
CA TYR A 74 -16.64 9.36 -21.99
C TYR A 74 -15.23 9.54 -21.39
N GLY A 75 -14.19 9.69 -22.23
CA GLY A 75 -12.83 10.05 -21.82
C GLY A 75 -11.94 8.87 -21.42
N PHE A 76 -12.38 7.63 -21.67
CA PHE A 76 -11.60 6.44 -21.43
C PHE A 76 -10.68 6.11 -22.61
N VAL A 77 -9.42 5.81 -22.32
CA VAL A 77 -8.39 5.45 -23.30
C VAL A 77 -7.94 4.02 -23.03
N LYS A 78 -7.90 3.20 -24.08
CA LYS A 78 -7.47 1.80 -24.00
C LYS A 78 -6.00 1.71 -23.61
N GLN A 79 -5.69 0.96 -22.55
CA GLN A 79 -4.33 0.79 -22.03
C GLN A 79 -3.73 -0.55 -22.45
N SER A 80 -4.39 -1.64 -22.09
CA SER A 80 -3.90 -2.99 -22.36
C SER A 80 -5.04 -3.96 -22.61
N SER A 81 -4.73 -5.03 -23.35
CA SER A 81 -5.64 -6.16 -23.57
C SER A 81 -4.87 -7.46 -23.45
N SER A 82 -5.54 -8.52 -22.98
CA SER A 82 -5.02 -9.87 -23.15
C SER A 82 -4.95 -10.23 -24.64
N PRO A 83 -4.04 -11.12 -25.08
CA PRO A 83 -3.90 -11.48 -26.49
C PRO A 83 -5.20 -12.00 -27.14
N ASP A 84 -6.06 -12.64 -26.37
CA ASP A 84 -7.37 -13.18 -26.78
C ASP A 84 -8.55 -12.21 -26.59
N LEU A 85 -8.26 -10.98 -26.14
CA LEU A 85 -9.21 -9.91 -25.82
C LEU A 85 -10.28 -10.33 -24.79
N VAL A 86 -9.98 -11.32 -23.94
CA VAL A 86 -10.84 -11.68 -22.81
C VAL A 86 -10.82 -10.61 -21.73
N TYR A 87 -9.70 -9.92 -21.56
CA TYR A 87 -9.56 -8.77 -20.69
C TYR A 87 -9.14 -7.54 -21.49
N THR A 88 -9.80 -6.42 -21.26
CA THR A 88 -9.34 -5.11 -21.76
C THR A 88 -9.50 -4.06 -20.68
N LEU A 89 -8.42 -3.31 -20.42
CA LEU A 89 -8.37 -2.22 -19.46
C LEU A 89 -8.35 -0.89 -20.20
N TYR A 90 -9.20 0.05 -19.76
CA TYR A 90 -9.19 1.44 -20.17
C TYR A 90 -9.04 2.32 -18.92
N GLU A 91 -8.38 3.47 -19.08
CA GLU A 91 -8.22 4.48 -18.04
C GLU A 91 -8.89 5.78 -18.44
N ASN A 92 -9.54 6.45 -17.49
CA ASN A 92 -10.12 7.76 -17.76
C ASN A 92 -9.07 8.86 -17.61
N THR A 93 -9.04 9.80 -18.55
CA THR A 93 -8.05 10.90 -18.56
C THR A 93 -8.38 12.05 -17.59
N LYS A 94 -9.61 12.09 -17.07
CA LYS A 94 -10.12 13.21 -16.25
C LYS A 94 -10.73 12.77 -14.93
N LEU A 95 -11.36 11.60 -14.91
CA LEU A 95 -12.04 11.06 -13.74
C LEU A 95 -11.17 10.00 -13.05
N PRO A 96 -11.27 9.85 -11.72
CA PRO A 96 -10.61 8.79 -10.95
C PRO A 96 -11.31 7.43 -11.19
N LEU A 97 -11.38 7.01 -12.46
CA LEU A 97 -12.11 5.81 -12.89
C LEU A 97 -11.30 5.02 -13.90
N GLN A 98 -11.31 3.70 -13.72
CA GLN A 98 -10.86 2.72 -14.70
C GLN A 98 -12.05 1.94 -15.21
N LEU A 99 -11.94 1.44 -16.44
CA LEU A 99 -12.91 0.53 -17.03
C LEU A 99 -12.25 -0.81 -17.32
N LEU A 100 -12.71 -1.86 -16.66
CA LEU A 100 -12.30 -3.23 -16.92
C LEU A 100 -13.42 -3.97 -17.66
N VAL A 101 -13.10 -4.44 -18.87
CA VAL A 101 -13.93 -5.33 -19.65
C VAL A 101 -13.43 -6.77 -19.45
N THR A 102 -14.35 -7.66 -19.08
CA THR A 102 -14.10 -9.12 -18.99
C THR A 102 -15.12 -9.88 -19.83
N ILE A 103 -14.65 -10.69 -20.77
CA ILE A 103 -15.50 -11.56 -21.60
C ILE A 103 -15.66 -12.92 -20.92
N PHE A 104 -16.88 -13.47 -20.90
CA PHE A 104 -17.15 -14.81 -20.39
C PHE A 104 -18.15 -15.55 -21.30
N THR A 105 -18.36 -16.83 -21.04
CA THR A 105 -19.34 -17.64 -21.78
C THR A 105 -20.74 -17.09 -21.56
N GLY A 106 -21.34 -16.54 -22.62
CA GLY A 106 -22.69 -15.98 -22.58
C GLY A 106 -22.78 -14.48 -22.29
N GLY A 107 -21.67 -13.73 -22.33
CA GLY A 107 -21.73 -12.28 -22.19
C GLY A 107 -20.42 -11.56 -21.95
N ALA A 108 -20.53 -10.30 -21.53
CA ALA A 108 -19.42 -9.47 -21.10
C ALA A 108 -19.76 -8.76 -19.79
N LYS A 109 -18.75 -8.55 -18.96
CA LYS A 109 -18.82 -7.78 -17.73
C LYS A 109 -18.02 -6.50 -17.93
N VAL A 110 -18.66 -5.36 -17.77
CA VAL A 110 -18.07 -4.03 -17.91
C VAL A 110 -18.07 -3.37 -16.54
N GLN A 111 -16.89 -3.18 -15.96
CA GLN A 111 -16.74 -2.67 -14.59
C GLN A 111 -16.06 -1.31 -14.59
N PHE A 112 -16.74 -0.30 -14.08
CA PHE A 112 -16.14 0.97 -13.71
C PHE A 112 -15.61 0.84 -12.28
N VAL A 113 -14.31 0.97 -12.12
CA VAL A 113 -13.62 0.86 -10.84
C VAL A 113 -13.11 2.22 -10.44
N TYR A 114 -13.47 2.69 -9.26
CA TYR A 114 -12.91 3.90 -8.68
C TYR A 114 -11.42 3.71 -8.44
N ASN A 115 -10.62 4.63 -8.96
CA ASN A 115 -9.17 4.65 -8.82
C ASN A 115 -8.78 5.92 -8.06
N PRO A 116 -8.48 5.84 -6.75
CA PRO A 116 -8.21 7.00 -5.91
C PRO A 116 -7.12 7.89 -6.50
N THR A 117 -7.42 9.18 -6.63
CA THR A 117 -6.46 10.18 -7.14
C THR A 117 -6.34 11.33 -6.16
N GLN A 118 -5.10 11.66 -5.78
CA GLN A 118 -4.81 12.82 -4.95
C GLN A 118 -5.17 14.12 -5.72
N THR A 119 -6.07 14.93 -5.16
CA THR A 119 -6.58 16.15 -5.81
C THR A 119 -5.89 17.44 -5.39
N LYS A 120 -5.11 17.39 -4.31
CA LYS A 120 -4.39 18.54 -3.74
C LYS A 120 -3.01 18.09 -3.23
N PRO A 121 -2.02 18.99 -3.15
CA PRO A 121 -0.75 18.66 -2.54
C PRO A 121 -0.87 18.47 -1.03
N PHE A 122 0.01 17.65 -0.46
CA PHE A 122 0.13 17.40 0.99
C PHE A 122 1.56 17.74 1.48
N PRO A 123 1.73 18.10 2.77
CA PRO A 123 3.07 18.22 3.34
C PRO A 123 3.82 16.89 3.28
N THR A 124 5.15 16.92 3.27
CA THR A 124 5.97 15.70 3.41
C THR A 124 7.22 15.95 4.25
N PHE A 125 8.07 14.95 4.38
CA PHE A 125 9.36 15.08 5.04
C PHE A 125 10.33 15.91 4.20
N SER A 126 11.12 16.77 4.85
CA SER A 126 12.15 17.59 4.18
C SER A 126 13.33 16.77 3.62
N GLU A 127 13.54 15.59 4.17
CA GLU A 127 14.58 14.60 3.89
C GLU A 127 14.02 13.21 4.19
N MET A 128 14.75 12.14 3.83
CA MET A 128 14.34 10.78 4.16
C MET A 128 14.08 10.63 5.68
N PRO A 129 12.94 10.05 6.09
CA PRO A 129 12.68 9.78 7.49
C PRO A 129 13.70 8.78 8.03
N LEU A 130 13.90 8.79 9.36
CA LEU A 130 14.86 7.94 10.07
C LEU A 130 16.33 8.14 9.66
N LYS A 131 16.68 9.17 8.88
CA LYS A 131 18.05 9.39 8.37
C LYS A 131 19.14 9.30 9.43
N ARG A 132 18.88 9.79 10.64
CA ARG A 132 19.81 9.68 11.78
C ARG A 132 19.86 8.28 12.40
N GLN A 133 18.73 7.58 12.43
CA GLN A 133 18.61 6.27 13.06
C GLN A 133 19.17 5.14 12.19
N ILE A 134 19.10 5.27 10.85
CA ILE A 134 19.60 4.23 9.94
C ILE A 134 21.11 3.99 10.07
N GLU A 135 21.87 4.95 10.59
CA GLU A 135 23.31 4.79 10.86
C GLU A 135 23.61 3.75 11.96
N PHE A 136 22.62 3.44 12.80
CA PHE A 136 22.74 2.41 13.84
C PHE A 136 22.44 1.00 13.33
N LEU A 137 21.76 0.87 12.18
CA LEU A 137 21.30 -0.41 11.67
C LEU A 137 22.46 -1.36 11.36
N GLY A 138 22.27 -2.62 11.72
CA GLY A 138 23.05 -3.77 11.30
C GLY A 138 22.17 -4.89 10.76
N SER A 139 22.82 -5.92 10.21
CA SER A 139 22.17 -7.13 9.74
C SER A 139 23.12 -8.30 9.86
N ARG A 140 22.69 -9.33 10.60
CA ARG A 140 23.40 -10.61 10.64
C ARG A 140 23.42 -11.28 9.27
N GLU A 141 22.31 -11.23 8.55
CA GLU A 141 22.12 -11.92 7.26
C GLU A 141 22.99 -11.34 6.15
N LEU A 142 23.31 -10.04 6.21
CA LEU A 142 24.13 -9.32 5.23
C LEU A 142 25.54 -9.00 5.73
N ASP A 143 25.95 -9.56 6.87
CA ASP A 143 27.24 -9.30 7.54
C ASP A 143 27.50 -7.79 7.86
N ILE A 144 26.46 -7.01 8.18
CA ILE A 144 26.56 -5.58 8.52
C ILE A 144 26.56 -5.40 10.03
N LYS A 145 27.67 -4.95 10.63
CA LYS A 145 27.84 -4.97 12.11
C LYS A 145 26.91 -4.04 12.90
N GLY A 146 26.47 -2.91 12.35
CA GLY A 146 25.61 -1.95 13.03
C GLY A 146 26.15 -1.45 14.38
N LYS A 147 25.28 -0.84 15.19
CA LYS A 147 25.56 -0.37 16.55
C LYS A 147 24.89 -1.25 17.58
N LYS A 148 25.46 -1.28 18.80
CA LYS A 148 24.91 -2.05 19.93
C LYS A 148 23.93 -1.20 20.73
N GLN A 149 23.11 -1.86 21.55
CA GLN A 149 22.17 -1.23 22.48
C GLN A 149 22.83 -0.17 23.38
N GLU A 150 24.03 -0.42 23.88
CA GLU A 150 24.76 0.54 24.73
C GLU A 150 25.13 1.83 23.96
N ASP A 151 25.55 1.70 22.69
CA ASP A 151 25.85 2.84 21.83
C ASP A 151 24.60 3.70 21.58
N VAL A 152 23.45 3.06 21.33
CA VAL A 152 22.16 3.73 21.15
C VAL A 152 21.77 4.51 22.39
N ARG A 153 21.87 3.89 23.57
CA ARG A 153 21.53 4.52 24.85
C ARG A 153 22.45 5.72 25.14
N ALA A 154 23.75 5.59 24.89
CA ALA A 154 24.70 6.69 25.05
C ALA A 154 24.40 7.86 24.09
N PHE A 155 24.05 7.54 22.83
CA PHE A 155 23.65 8.54 21.84
C PHE A 155 22.37 9.28 22.26
N GLU A 156 21.30 8.54 22.59
CA GLU A 156 20.02 9.15 22.98
C GLU A 156 20.13 9.94 24.29
N GLN A 157 20.97 9.51 25.24
CA GLN A 157 21.29 10.30 26.43
C GLN A 157 21.99 11.63 26.08
N THR A 158 22.90 11.61 25.10
CA THR A 158 23.58 12.82 24.62
C THR A 158 22.61 13.79 23.94
N GLU A 159 21.63 13.27 23.19
CA GLU A 159 20.53 14.05 22.60
C GLU A 159 19.52 14.54 23.66
N GLY A 160 19.63 14.05 24.90
CA GLY A 160 18.73 14.36 26.02
C GLY A 160 17.37 13.71 25.91
N SER A 161 17.24 12.65 25.12
CA SER A 161 16.01 11.87 24.95
C SER A 161 15.70 11.04 26.20
N GLU A 162 14.42 10.85 26.48
CA GLU A 162 13.95 10.05 27.61
C GLU A 162 13.60 8.63 27.15
N ARG A 163 14.24 7.62 27.73
CA ARG A 163 13.88 6.21 27.48
C ARG A 163 12.54 5.90 28.13
N ILE A 164 11.63 5.27 27.39
CA ILE A 164 10.36 4.78 27.94
C ILE A 164 10.64 3.60 28.88
N GLU A 165 10.13 3.70 30.10
CA GLU A 165 10.21 2.65 31.11
C GLU A 165 9.46 1.38 30.69
N ASN A 166 9.86 0.23 31.26
CA ASN A 166 9.24 -1.08 31.03
C ASN A 166 9.24 -1.53 29.55
N THR A 167 10.15 -0.99 28.75
CA THR A 167 10.45 -1.54 27.42
C THR A 167 11.20 -2.87 27.57
N PRO A 168 10.72 -3.97 26.95
CA PRO A 168 11.40 -5.27 26.93
C PRO A 168 12.84 -5.21 26.43
N ASP A 169 13.66 -6.19 26.80
CA ASP A 169 15.11 -6.18 26.47
C ASP A 169 15.43 -6.18 24.97
N PHE A 170 14.49 -6.62 24.11
CA PHE A 170 14.68 -6.67 22.66
C PHE A 170 14.40 -5.34 21.94
N TYR A 171 13.98 -4.28 22.63
CA TYR A 171 13.93 -2.94 22.05
C TYR A 171 14.02 -1.81 23.07
N ASP A 172 14.44 -0.64 22.61
CA ASP A 172 14.31 0.60 23.35
C ASP A 172 13.42 1.58 22.58
N LEU A 173 12.52 2.25 23.29
CA LEU A 173 11.78 3.41 22.76
C LEU A 173 12.23 4.66 23.52
N PHE A 174 12.41 5.74 22.80
CA PHE A 174 12.81 7.03 23.34
C PHE A 174 11.82 8.12 22.91
N LYS A 175 11.49 9.01 23.84
CA LYS A 175 10.86 10.30 23.56
C LYS A 175 11.99 11.30 23.29
N PRO A 176 12.15 11.79 22.05
CA PRO A 176 13.22 12.71 21.73
C PRO A 176 12.95 14.09 22.35
N LYS A 177 13.97 14.67 22.98
CA LYS A 177 13.89 16.08 23.43
C LYS A 177 13.94 17.06 22.27
N ARG A 178 14.64 16.68 21.20
CA ARG A 178 14.74 17.42 19.93
C ARG A 178 14.42 16.45 18.80
N SER A 179 13.31 16.69 18.11
CA SER A 179 12.94 15.93 16.92
C SER A 179 13.80 16.34 15.71
N PHE A 180 14.03 15.40 14.80
CA PHE A 180 14.67 15.67 13.51
C PHE A 180 13.62 16.14 12.49
N GLN A 181 12.47 15.47 12.42
CA GLN A 181 11.36 15.75 11.51
C GLN A 181 10.00 15.52 12.20
N ASP A 182 9.88 16.02 13.43
CA ASP A 182 8.69 15.90 14.29
C ASP A 182 8.32 14.47 14.71
N GLU A 183 9.29 13.55 14.72
CA GLU A 183 9.08 12.26 15.37
C GLU A 183 8.85 12.45 16.87
N VAL A 184 7.81 11.81 17.39
CA VAL A 184 7.46 11.83 18.82
C VAL A 184 8.00 10.62 19.58
N ILE A 185 8.38 9.57 18.85
CA ILE A 185 9.04 8.37 19.37
C ILE A 185 10.11 7.92 18.39
N ARG A 186 11.27 7.52 18.92
CA ARG A 186 12.31 6.78 18.23
C ARG A 186 12.39 5.38 18.81
N GLY A 187 12.35 4.35 17.97
CA GLY A 187 12.50 2.96 18.36
C GLY A 187 13.75 2.32 17.76
N TYR A 188 14.39 1.45 18.55
CA TYR A 188 15.55 0.67 18.15
C TYR A 188 15.35 -0.78 18.61
N PHE A 189 15.42 -1.72 17.67
CA PHE A 189 15.11 -3.14 17.91
C PHE A 189 16.37 -3.95 17.80
N TYR A 190 16.58 -4.89 18.72
CA TYR A 190 17.84 -5.57 18.90
C TYR A 190 17.75 -7.04 18.51
N ILE A 191 18.86 -7.57 18.01
CA ILE A 191 19.04 -9.01 17.82
C ILE A 191 19.29 -9.63 19.19
N ILE A 192 18.31 -10.34 19.75
CA ILE A 192 18.44 -10.96 21.09
C ILE A 192 18.67 -12.47 21.08
N THR A 193 18.49 -13.14 19.94
CA THR A 193 18.69 -14.58 19.83
C THR A 193 20.10 -14.87 19.34
N PRO A 194 20.99 -15.48 20.15
CA PRO A 194 22.31 -15.87 19.70
C PRO A 194 22.24 -17.08 18.77
N THR A 195 23.14 -17.14 17.80
CA THR A 195 23.34 -18.32 16.93
C THR A 195 24.53 -19.18 17.38
N GLN A 196 25.42 -18.60 18.17
CA GLN A 196 26.62 -19.21 18.75
C GLN A 196 26.98 -18.47 20.05
N MET A 197 27.89 -19.03 20.87
CA MET A 197 28.26 -18.41 22.15
C MET A 197 28.80 -16.97 21.99
N ASP A 198 29.65 -16.73 21.01
CA ASP A 198 30.25 -15.43 20.74
C ASP A 198 29.59 -14.74 19.53
N ASP A 199 28.26 -14.73 19.47
CA ASP A 199 27.54 -14.12 18.35
C ASP A 199 27.80 -12.60 18.31
N PRO A 200 28.56 -12.09 17.32
CA PRO A 200 28.93 -10.67 17.28
C PRO A 200 27.73 -9.77 16.98
N TYR A 201 26.57 -10.32 16.62
CA TYR A 201 25.35 -9.58 16.35
C TYR A 201 24.42 -9.47 17.55
N LEU A 202 24.66 -10.19 18.65
CA LEU A 202 23.81 -10.10 19.83
C LEU A 202 23.76 -8.65 20.36
N GLY A 203 22.58 -8.07 20.53
CA GLY A 203 22.39 -6.68 20.93
C GLY A 203 22.60 -5.62 19.84
N VAL A 204 22.86 -6.02 18.58
CA VAL A 204 22.94 -5.10 17.44
C VAL A 204 21.55 -4.65 17.03
N VAL A 205 21.41 -3.38 16.62
CA VAL A 205 20.15 -2.84 16.07
C VAL A 205 19.82 -3.50 14.73
N ASN A 206 18.71 -4.24 14.63
CA ASN A 206 18.24 -4.87 13.39
C ASN A 206 17.18 -4.05 12.64
N SER A 207 16.48 -3.16 13.34
CA SER A 207 15.42 -2.32 12.80
C SER A 207 15.34 -1.04 13.61
N VAL A 208 14.96 0.04 12.93
CA VAL A 208 14.70 1.35 13.55
C VAL A 208 13.31 1.83 13.17
N LEU A 209 12.72 2.62 14.05
CA LEU A 209 11.35 3.08 13.97
C LEU A 209 11.24 4.55 14.35
N GLY A 210 10.30 5.25 13.73
CA GLY A 210 9.86 6.58 14.13
C GLY A 210 8.34 6.68 14.09
N TYR A 211 7.73 7.24 15.14
CA TYR A 211 6.33 7.63 15.13
C TYR A 211 6.19 9.12 14.84
N TYR A 212 5.37 9.45 13.86
CA TYR A 212 5.09 10.84 13.46
C TYR A 212 3.58 11.11 13.59
N PRO A 213 3.15 12.12 14.34
CA PRO A 213 1.73 12.37 14.57
C PRO A 213 0.99 12.90 13.33
N GLN A 214 1.70 13.52 12.37
CA GLN A 214 1.09 14.01 11.14
C GLN A 214 1.03 12.92 10.05
N LEU A 215 -0.09 12.20 9.97
CA LEU A 215 -0.32 11.20 8.92
C LEU A 215 -0.15 11.78 7.51
N GLU A 216 -0.58 13.02 7.31
CA GLU A 216 -0.53 13.75 6.04
C GLU A 216 0.88 13.87 5.43
N ARG A 217 1.95 13.64 6.22
CA ARG A 217 3.33 13.60 5.71
C ARG A 217 3.57 12.51 4.67
N ALA A 218 2.77 11.46 4.72
CA ALA A 218 2.89 10.32 3.82
C ALA A 218 1.55 9.78 3.33
N LEU A 219 0.44 10.08 4.01
CA LEU A 219 -0.86 9.47 3.74
C LEU A 219 -1.95 10.52 3.60
N TRP A 220 -2.80 10.40 2.58
CA TRP A 220 -4.04 11.17 2.45
C TRP A 220 -5.25 10.24 2.58
N TYR A 221 -6.34 10.74 3.16
CA TYR A 221 -7.58 10.00 3.31
C TYR A 221 -8.48 10.24 2.11
N ASP A 222 -8.93 9.17 1.47
CA ASP A 222 -9.95 9.24 0.43
C ASP A 222 -11.33 8.95 1.02
N GLU A 223 -12.25 9.90 0.89
CA GLU A 223 -13.60 9.77 1.44
C GLU A 223 -14.47 8.79 0.64
N ILE A 224 -14.14 8.57 -0.64
CA ILE A 224 -14.93 7.69 -1.51
C ILE A 224 -14.66 6.23 -1.14
N ASP A 225 -13.41 5.80 -1.12
CA ASP A 225 -13.10 4.43 -0.76
C ASP A 225 -12.91 4.22 0.75
N GLY A 226 -12.78 5.30 1.54
CA GLY A 226 -12.63 5.22 3.00
C GLY A 226 -11.25 4.74 3.47
N HIS A 227 -10.24 4.75 2.58
CA HIS A 227 -8.90 4.29 2.87
C HIS A 227 -7.87 5.43 2.84
N TYR A 228 -6.74 5.17 3.50
CA TYR A 228 -5.58 6.05 3.43
C TYR A 228 -4.62 5.56 2.34
N HIS A 229 -4.21 6.47 1.47
CA HIS A 229 -3.31 6.21 0.34
C HIS A 229 -2.01 6.99 0.49
N LEU A 230 -0.93 6.51 -0.12
CA LEU A 230 0.33 7.27 -0.15
C LEU A 230 0.14 8.62 -0.86
N THR A 231 0.77 9.65 -0.34
CA THR A 231 0.84 10.94 -1.03
C THR A 231 1.84 10.91 -2.19
N ASP A 232 1.57 11.68 -3.23
CA ASP A 232 2.50 11.86 -4.36
C ASP A 232 3.84 12.42 -3.87
N GLU A 233 3.84 13.27 -2.85
CA GLU A 233 5.03 13.88 -2.28
C GLU A 233 5.95 12.87 -1.60
N VAL A 234 5.40 11.94 -0.79
CA VAL A 234 6.23 10.91 -0.16
C VAL A 234 6.69 9.88 -1.19
N MET A 235 5.85 9.54 -2.17
CA MET A 235 6.22 8.66 -3.28
C MET A 235 7.42 9.24 -4.03
N LYS A 236 7.36 10.54 -4.36
CA LYS A 236 8.45 11.25 -5.02
C LYS A 236 9.71 11.33 -4.15
N LEU A 237 9.58 11.60 -2.86
CA LEU A 237 10.73 11.65 -1.93
C LEU A 237 11.50 10.32 -1.92
N PHE A 238 10.79 9.21 -1.73
CA PHE A 238 11.39 7.88 -1.66
C PHE A 238 12.02 7.46 -2.99
N THR A 239 11.29 7.62 -4.10
CA THR A 239 11.78 7.25 -5.43
C THR A 239 12.97 8.10 -5.86
N SER A 240 12.97 9.40 -5.56
CA SER A 240 14.13 10.29 -5.83
C SER A 240 15.37 9.89 -5.01
N ALA A 241 15.19 9.28 -3.83
CA ALA A 241 16.26 8.74 -3.01
C ALA A 241 16.67 7.30 -3.41
N GLY A 242 16.11 6.77 -4.51
CA GLY A 242 16.40 5.43 -5.04
C GLY A 242 15.66 4.29 -4.34
N TYR A 243 14.61 4.59 -3.55
CA TYR A 243 13.74 3.58 -2.97
C TYR A 243 12.50 3.40 -3.83
N GLU A 244 12.40 2.26 -4.49
CA GLU A 244 11.25 1.92 -5.33
C GLU A 244 10.07 1.49 -4.47
N TYR A 245 8.85 1.78 -4.93
CA TYR A 245 7.64 1.34 -4.26
C TYR A 245 7.44 -0.18 -4.38
N MET A 246 7.39 -0.80 -3.21
CA MET A 246 7.09 -2.17 -2.78
C MET A 246 5.76 -2.78 -3.24
N GLY A 247 4.72 -1.95 -3.27
CA GLY A 247 3.38 -2.43 -2.98
C GLY A 247 3.10 -2.42 -1.48
N GLN A 248 1.96 -3.00 -1.12
CA GLN A 248 1.47 -3.05 0.26
C GLN A 248 1.63 -4.46 0.83
N THR A 249 2.03 -4.55 2.09
CA THR A 249 2.14 -5.82 2.81
C THR A 249 0.78 -6.23 3.43
N GLN A 250 0.67 -7.44 3.98
CA GLN A 250 -0.60 -7.95 4.53
C GLN A 250 -1.11 -7.15 5.73
N ASN A 251 -0.21 -6.53 6.50
CA ASN A 251 -0.57 -5.65 7.61
C ASN A 251 -0.87 -4.20 7.16
N ALA A 252 -1.15 -4.00 5.88
CA ALA A 252 -1.44 -2.72 5.25
C ALA A 252 -0.27 -1.72 5.24
N SER A 253 0.99 -2.17 5.43
CA SER A 253 2.15 -1.29 5.32
C SER A 253 2.54 -1.06 3.88
N TYR A 254 2.78 0.19 3.53
CA TYR A 254 3.40 0.58 2.26
C TYR A 254 4.90 0.33 2.33
N ALA A 255 5.41 -0.53 1.45
CA ALA A 255 6.81 -0.88 1.42
C ALA A 255 7.58 -0.07 0.38
N PHE A 256 8.83 0.25 0.66
CA PHE A 256 9.78 0.82 -0.29
C PHE A 256 11.14 0.16 -0.12
N ALA A 257 11.91 -0.07 -1.18
CA ALA A 257 13.22 -0.68 -1.03
C ALA A 257 14.26 -0.17 -2.03
N ASN A 258 15.52 -0.14 -1.61
CA ASN A 258 16.66 0.24 -2.41
C ASN A 258 17.60 -0.95 -2.57
N ARG A 259 17.65 -1.52 -3.78
CA ARG A 259 18.45 -2.72 -4.10
C ARG A 259 19.94 -2.50 -3.88
N ALA A 260 20.47 -1.35 -4.27
CA ALA A 260 21.89 -1.04 -4.12
C ALA A 260 22.34 -0.98 -2.65
N LYS A 261 21.41 -0.64 -1.74
CA LYS A 261 21.67 -0.54 -0.30
C LYS A 261 21.19 -1.74 0.51
N ASN A 262 20.45 -2.68 -0.10
CA ASN A 262 19.72 -3.74 0.61
C ASN A 262 18.89 -3.20 1.80
N LEU A 263 18.31 -2.01 1.65
CA LEU A 263 17.60 -1.31 2.72
C LEU A 263 16.14 -1.11 2.32
N ALA A 264 15.24 -1.49 3.21
CA ALA A 264 13.81 -1.34 3.02
C ALA A 264 13.21 -0.41 4.07
N TYR A 265 12.14 0.27 3.68
CA TYR A 265 11.28 1.05 4.54
C TYR A 265 9.86 0.50 4.50
N THR A 266 9.15 0.63 5.61
CA THR A 266 7.70 0.41 5.67
C THR A 266 7.01 1.59 6.33
N ILE A 267 5.89 2.02 5.77
CA ILE A 267 5.05 3.11 6.27
C ILE A 267 3.65 2.58 6.52
N ARG A 268 3.10 2.77 7.72
CA ARG A 268 1.69 2.44 8.02
C ARG A 268 1.08 3.38 9.04
N ILE A 269 -0.22 3.23 9.25
CA ILE A 269 -0.91 3.80 10.40
C ILE A 269 -0.74 2.85 11.59
N PHE A 270 -0.42 3.41 12.75
CA PHE A 270 -0.36 2.70 14.02
C PHE A 270 -1.11 3.48 15.10
N PHE A 271 -1.57 2.80 16.15
CA PHE A 271 -2.19 3.44 17.30
C PHE A 271 -1.19 3.51 18.45
N TYR A 272 -0.65 4.70 18.72
CA TYR A 272 0.21 4.96 19.86
C TYR A 272 -0.55 5.82 20.87
N GLN A 273 -0.75 5.30 22.09
CA GLN A 273 -1.52 6.00 23.15
C GLN A 273 -2.90 6.47 22.66
N GLU A 274 -3.64 5.56 22.00
CA GLU A 274 -4.97 5.81 21.42
C GLU A 274 -5.01 6.83 20.26
N GLN A 275 -3.86 7.39 19.87
CA GLN A 275 -3.76 8.30 18.73
C GLN A 275 -3.19 7.60 17.50
N ARG A 276 -3.73 7.94 16.33
CA ARG A 276 -3.16 7.49 15.05
C ARG A 276 -1.86 8.23 14.80
N VAL A 277 -0.79 7.47 14.56
CA VAL A 277 0.51 7.97 14.16
C VAL A 277 0.96 7.27 12.88
N LEU A 278 1.83 7.92 12.13
CA LEU A 278 2.57 7.30 11.06
C LEU A 278 3.73 6.52 11.67
N ASP A 279 3.69 5.20 11.51
CA ASP A 279 4.77 4.28 11.86
C ASP A 279 5.65 4.09 10.63
N VAL A 280 6.85 4.66 10.69
CA VAL A 280 7.88 4.47 9.67
C VAL A 280 8.96 3.60 10.27
N GLN A 281 9.31 2.51 9.59
CA GLN A 281 10.40 1.61 9.98
C GLN A 281 11.41 1.47 8.84
N ALA A 282 12.65 1.18 9.20
CA ALA A 282 13.69 0.82 8.26
C ALA A 282 14.54 -0.34 8.78
N TYR A 283 14.95 -1.22 7.88
CA TYR A 283 15.78 -2.38 8.19
C TYR A 283 16.48 -2.92 6.94
N TYR A 284 17.66 -3.48 7.15
CA TYR A 284 18.40 -4.17 6.10
C TYR A 284 17.75 -5.51 5.78
N THR A 285 17.59 -5.80 4.49
CA THR A 285 17.07 -7.08 4.00
C THR A 285 17.61 -7.33 2.60
N GLU A 286 17.84 -8.60 2.26
CA GLU A 286 18.08 -8.97 0.87
C GLU A 286 16.82 -8.69 0.05
N ILE A 287 17.01 -8.09 -1.13
CA ILE A 287 15.92 -7.72 -2.05
C ILE A 287 15.97 -8.66 -3.26
N ASP A 288 15.25 -9.78 -3.17
CA ASP A 288 14.91 -10.64 -4.31
C ASP A 288 13.40 -10.56 -4.57
N ASP A 289 13.02 -9.64 -5.44
CA ASP A 289 11.65 -9.42 -5.86
C ASP A 289 11.40 -9.85 -7.32
N GLY A 290 12.37 -10.56 -7.92
CA GLY A 290 12.31 -11.06 -9.28
C GLY A 290 12.49 -10.01 -10.37
N SER A 291 13.09 -8.86 -10.02
CA SER A 291 13.55 -7.84 -10.98
C SER A 291 15.07 -7.90 -11.25
N ASN A 292 15.76 -8.90 -10.70
CA ASN A 292 17.22 -9.00 -10.73
C ASN A 292 17.81 -9.31 -12.13
N SER A 293 16.99 -9.71 -13.10
CA SER A 293 17.40 -9.79 -14.51
C SER A 293 16.24 -9.50 -15.46
N VAL A 294 16.54 -9.03 -16.67
CA VAL A 294 15.55 -8.78 -17.74
C VAL A 294 14.73 -10.05 -18.01
N GLN A 295 15.36 -11.22 -18.00
CA GLN A 295 14.69 -12.49 -18.26
C GLN A 295 13.72 -12.90 -17.14
N GLU A 296 14.04 -12.60 -15.88
CA GLU A 296 13.13 -12.81 -14.74
C GLU A 296 11.98 -11.80 -14.72
N PHE A 297 12.26 -10.53 -15.03
CA PHE A 297 11.24 -9.47 -15.16
C PHE A 297 10.21 -9.83 -16.25
N MET A 298 10.69 -10.35 -17.38
CA MET A 298 9.84 -10.83 -18.48
C MET A 298 9.03 -12.08 -18.11
N ASN A 299 9.46 -12.85 -17.10
CA ASN A 299 8.69 -13.95 -16.53
C ASN A 299 7.77 -13.45 -15.40
N HIS A 300 6.69 -12.77 -15.80
CA HIS A 300 5.74 -12.08 -14.93
C HIS A 300 5.29 -12.91 -13.71
N ARG A 301 5.03 -14.21 -13.88
CA ARG A 301 4.56 -15.09 -12.79
C ARG A 301 5.64 -15.35 -11.73
N THR A 302 6.90 -15.47 -12.14
CA THR A 302 8.02 -15.69 -11.23
C THR A 302 8.34 -14.40 -10.47
N SER A 303 8.37 -13.27 -11.18
CA SER A 303 8.53 -11.94 -10.58
C SER A 303 7.46 -11.65 -9.52
N GLN A 304 6.18 -11.86 -9.83
CA GLN A 304 5.10 -11.67 -8.86
C GLN A 304 5.22 -12.57 -7.62
N LYS A 305 5.66 -13.83 -7.77
CA LYS A 305 5.86 -14.73 -6.63
C LYS A 305 6.96 -14.26 -5.71
N LYS A 306 8.11 -13.87 -6.27
CA LYS A 306 9.24 -13.33 -5.51
C LYS A 306 8.86 -12.03 -4.81
N ARG A 307 8.17 -11.13 -5.50
CA ARG A 307 7.61 -9.90 -4.92
C ARG A 307 6.70 -10.16 -3.73
N ALA A 308 5.78 -11.12 -3.86
CA ALA A 308 4.89 -11.50 -2.77
C ALA A 308 5.67 -12.12 -1.58
N ALA A 309 6.70 -12.92 -1.84
CA ALA A 309 7.56 -13.47 -0.79
C ALA A 309 8.35 -12.37 -0.06
N PHE A 310 8.88 -11.39 -0.79
CA PHE A 310 9.56 -10.22 -0.24
C PHE A 310 8.62 -9.43 0.70
N LEU A 311 7.40 -9.10 0.25
CA LEU A 311 6.42 -8.39 1.09
C LEU A 311 6.06 -9.16 2.37
N ARG A 312 5.95 -10.50 2.31
CA ARG A 312 5.77 -11.33 3.52
C ARG A 312 6.96 -11.29 4.47
N ARG A 313 8.19 -11.22 3.94
CA ARG A 313 9.40 -11.03 4.75
C ARG A 313 9.37 -9.69 5.48
N LEU A 314 8.98 -8.62 4.78
CA LEU A 314 8.81 -7.28 5.37
C LEU A 314 7.76 -7.29 6.49
N ASP A 315 6.62 -7.96 6.28
CA ASP A 315 5.60 -8.15 7.32
C ASP A 315 6.17 -8.84 8.56
N ALA A 316 6.90 -9.94 8.36
CA ALA A 316 7.47 -10.72 9.46
C ALA A 316 8.50 -9.90 10.25
N LEU A 317 9.30 -9.08 9.57
CA LEU A 317 10.25 -8.17 10.21
C LEU A 317 9.53 -7.09 11.02
N SER A 318 8.52 -6.43 10.44
CA SER A 318 7.72 -5.41 11.12
C SER A 318 6.93 -5.94 12.33
N GLN A 319 6.51 -7.20 12.31
CA GLN A 319 5.79 -7.83 13.44
C GLN A 319 6.70 -8.22 14.60
N ARG A 320 7.93 -8.68 14.33
CA ARG A 320 8.92 -9.02 15.37
C ARG A 320 9.30 -7.83 16.25
N THR A 321 9.08 -6.64 15.72
CA THR A 321 9.35 -5.35 16.33
C THR A 321 8.27 -4.92 17.33
N ILE A 322 7.02 -5.43 17.28
CA ILE A 322 5.91 -4.84 18.06
C ILE A 322 5.31 -5.79 19.11
N ARG A 323 5.68 -7.07 19.07
CA ARG A 323 5.25 -8.03 20.09
C ARG A 323 5.88 -7.75 21.44
#